data_AF-A0A7C8B389-F1
#
_entry.id   AF-A0A7C8B389-F1
#
_cell.length_a   1.000
_cell.length_b   1.000
_cell.length_c   1.000
_cell.angle_alpha   90.00
_cell.angle_beta   90.00
_cell.angle_gamma   90.00
#
_symmetry.space_group_name_H-M   'P 1'
#
loop_
_entity.id
_entity.type
_entity.pdbx_description
1 polymer ?
#
loop_
_entity_poly.entity_id
_entity_poly.type
_entity_poly.pdbx_seq_one_letter_code
_entity_poly.pdbx_strand_id
1 'polypeptide(L)'
;RGENLLVRGDLVPIIRLYEVFGVESTYTDPCDAIVVVVENEGRRRALMVDELLGKEEVVIKNLGGLDVPGVAGGTILGDGRVGLILDLGGVIANKAD
;
A
#
# COMPACT_ATOMS: atom_id res chain seq x y z
N ARG A 1 16.40 4.06 -10.63
CA ARG A 1 16.89 5.00 -9.59
C ARG A 1 16.10 4.66 -8.32
N GLY A 2 16.74 4.18 -7.25
CA GLY A 2 16.03 3.80 -6.02
C GLY A 2 15.73 5.02 -5.15
N GLU A 3 14.47 5.21 -4.78
CA GLU A 3 14.03 6.23 -3.81
C GLU A 3 13.87 5.55 -2.44
N ASN A 4 14.52 6.07 -1.40
CA ASN A 4 14.60 5.45 -0.07
C ASN A 4 14.32 6.48 1.04
N LEU A 5 13.74 6.02 2.14
CA LEU A 5 13.53 6.76 3.38
C LEU A 5 14.52 6.29 4.46
N LEU A 6 15.16 7.21 5.18
CA LEU A 6 15.98 6.86 6.34
C LEU A 6 15.09 6.73 7.59
N VAL A 7 14.92 5.51 8.08
CA VAL A 7 14.08 5.19 9.23
C VAL A 7 14.94 4.57 10.32
N ARG A 8 15.14 5.30 11.42
CA ARG A 8 15.91 4.82 12.59
C ARG A 8 17.31 4.27 12.24
N GLY A 9 17.95 4.85 11.22
CA GLY A 9 19.28 4.45 10.75
C GLY A 9 19.27 3.46 9.58
N ASP A 10 18.12 2.92 9.19
CA ASP A 10 17.99 1.99 8.07
C ASP A 10 17.41 2.68 6.83
N LEU A 11 17.95 2.36 5.65
CA LEU A 11 17.37 2.78 4.38
C LEU A 11 16.22 1.84 4.00
N VAL A 12 15.02 2.40 3.89
CA VAL A 12 13.79 1.68 3.55
C VAL A 12 13.28 2.15 2.18
N PRO A 13 13.16 1.27 1.18
CA PRO A 13 12.69 1.65 -0.15
C PRO A 13 11.24 2.15 -0.16
N ILE A 14 11.00 3.23 -0.92
CA ILE A 14 9.67 3.84 -1.07
C ILE A 14 8.89 3.20 -2.22
N ILE A 15 7.67 2.75 -1.91
CA ILE A 15 6.67 2.28 -2.87
C ILE A 15 5.56 3.32 -2.94
N ARG A 16 5.38 3.89 -4.13
CA ARG A 16 4.30 4.84 -4.44
C ARG A 16 3.09 4.02 -4.85
N LEU A 17 2.11 3.87 -3.96
CA LEU A 17 0.97 2.98 -4.24
C LEU A 17 0.18 3.42 -5.48
N TYR A 18 0.10 4.72 -5.73
CA TYR A 18 -0.59 5.24 -6.90
C TYR A 18 0.06 4.80 -8.22
N GLU A 19 1.39 4.66 -8.27
CA GLU A 19 2.11 4.13 -9.44
C GLU A 19 1.83 2.64 -9.63
N VAL A 20 1.79 1.88 -8.52
CA VAL A 20 1.53 0.42 -8.55
C VAL A 20 0.14 0.12 -9.10
N PHE A 21 -0.86 0.90 -8.69
CA PHE A 21 -2.26 0.68 -9.09
C PHE A 21 -2.71 1.53 -10.27
N GLY A 22 -1.85 2.41 -10.80
CA GLY A 22 -2.18 3.29 -11.93
C GLY A 22 -3.33 4.25 -11.62
N VAL A 23 -3.42 4.73 -10.38
CA VAL A 23 -4.46 5.68 -9.94
C VAL A 23 -3.88 7.07 -9.76
N GLU A 24 -4.74 8.09 -9.80
CA GLU A 24 -4.35 9.45 -9.45
C GLU A 24 -4.04 9.55 -7.95
N SER A 25 -3.11 10.43 -7.60
CA SER A 25 -2.75 10.72 -6.21
C SER A 25 -2.72 12.22 -6.00
N THR A 26 -3.13 12.61 -4.80
CA THR A 26 -3.14 13.99 -4.32
C THR A 26 -1.72 14.52 -4.13
N TYR A 27 -0.78 13.66 -3.76
CA TYR A 27 0.59 14.03 -3.44
C TYR A 27 1.59 13.19 -4.23
N THR A 28 2.50 13.85 -4.95
CA THR A 28 3.59 13.18 -5.66
C THR A 28 4.96 13.42 -5.02
N ASP A 29 5.09 14.35 -4.07
CA ASP A 29 6.30 14.50 -3.26
C ASP A 29 6.17 13.68 -1.96
N PRO A 30 7.08 12.75 -1.64
CA PRO A 30 7.04 12.01 -0.38
C PRO A 30 7.17 12.91 0.86
N CYS A 31 7.70 14.13 0.71
CA CYS A 31 7.78 15.10 1.80
C CYS A 31 6.42 15.71 2.17
N ASP A 32 5.46 15.71 1.23
CA ASP A 32 4.11 16.25 1.43
C ASP A 32 3.07 15.15 1.73
N ALA A 33 3.42 13.89 1.48
CA ALA A 33 2.54 12.74 1.65
C ALA A 33 2.74 12.03 3.01
N ILE A 34 1.85 11.08 3.29
CA ILE A 34 2.02 10.13 4.40
C ILE A 34 2.81 8.93 3.91
N VAL A 35 3.79 8.49 4.72
CA VAL A 35 4.57 7.28 4.45
C VAL A 35 4.38 6.27 5.58
N VAL A 36 3.90 5.07 5.23
CA VAL A 36 3.65 3.96 6.14
C VAL A 36 4.74 2.91 5.98
N VAL A 37 5.52 2.68 7.04
CA VAL A 37 6.53 1.60 7.03
C VAL A 37 5.85 0.28 7.36
N VAL A 38 5.95 -0.68 6.44
CA VAL A 38 5.42 -2.04 6.58
C VAL A 38 6.55 -3.05 6.53
N GLU A 39 6.33 -4.22 7.11
CA GLU A 39 7.24 -5.35 7.03
C GLU A 39 6.47 -6.59 6.60
N ASN A 40 7.00 -7.30 5.59
CA ASN A 40 6.52 -8.61 5.19
C ASN A 40 7.73 -9.54 5.02
N GLU A 41 7.72 -10.69 5.69
CA GLU A 41 8.83 -11.67 5.64
C GLU A 41 10.23 -11.05 5.88
N GLY A 42 10.33 -10.12 6.84
CA GLY A 42 11.58 -9.41 7.16
C GLY A 42 12.00 -8.34 6.14
N ARG A 43 11.22 -8.14 5.07
CA ARG A 43 11.45 -7.07 4.09
C ARG A 43 10.64 -5.84 4.46
N ARG A 44 11.34 -4.79 4.91
CA ARG A 44 10.73 -3.49 5.17
C ARG A 44 10.56 -2.67 3.89
N ARG A 45 9.42 -1.99 3.78
CA ARG A 45 9.09 -1.04 2.71
C ARG A 45 8.32 0.15 3.27
N ALA A 46 8.43 1.28 2.58
CA ALA A 46 7.77 2.53 2.92
C ALA A 46 6.67 2.80 1.88
N LEU A 47 5.42 2.58 2.23
CA LEU A 47 4.27 2.82 1.35
C LEU A 47 3.87 4.30 1.42
N MET A 48 3.99 5.02 0.31
CA MET A 48 3.49 6.38 0.18
C MET A 48 1.99 6.36 -0.12
N VAL A 49 1.21 7.05 0.71
CA VAL A 49 -0.25 7.13 0.66
C VAL A 49 -0.71 8.58 0.84
N ASP A 50 -1.91 8.89 0.35
CA ASP A 50 -2.47 10.24 0.43
C ASP A 50 -2.95 10.57 1.85
N GLU A 51 -3.61 9.61 2.50
CA GLU A 51 -4.24 9.82 3.80
C GLU A 51 -4.22 8.56 4.67
N LEU A 52 -4.28 8.76 5.98
CA LEU A 52 -4.46 7.71 6.97
C LEU A 52 -5.82 7.90 7.64
N LEU A 53 -6.80 7.11 7.23
CA LEU A 53 -8.18 7.21 7.73
C LEU A 53 -8.36 6.64 9.15
N GLY A 54 -7.43 5.80 9.60
CA GLY A 54 -7.43 5.19 10.93
C GLY A 54 -7.36 3.66 10.86
N LYS A 55 -7.82 3.02 11.95
CA LYS A 55 -7.88 1.56 12.08
C LYS A 55 -9.34 1.13 12.21
N GLU A 56 -9.77 0.20 11.38
CA GLU A 56 -11.10 -0.40 11.42
C GLU A 56 -10.98 -1.93 11.37
N GLU A 57 -11.87 -2.63 12.08
CA GLU A 57 -12.00 -4.08 11.94
C GLU A 57 -12.98 -4.38 10.80
N VAL A 58 -12.48 -5.07 9.76
CA VAL A 58 -13.26 -5.36 8.56
C VAL A 58 -13.29 -6.85 8.27
N VAL A 59 -14.39 -7.32 7.70
CA VAL A 59 -14.49 -8.69 7.19
C VAL A 59 -14.00 -8.71 5.75
N ILE A 60 -12.94 -9.47 5.49
CA ILE A 60 -12.41 -9.66 4.15
C ILE A 60 -13.34 -10.58 3.37
N LYS A 61 -13.73 -10.17 2.16
CA LYS A 61 -14.51 -10.95 1.21
C LYS A 61 -13.65 -11.21 -0.03
N ASN A 62 -13.76 -12.40 -0.59
CA ASN A 62 -13.16 -12.70 -1.89
C ASN A 62 -13.85 -11.86 -2.98
N LEU A 63 -13.06 -11.36 -3.94
CA LEU A 63 -13.56 -10.63 -5.11
C LEU A 63 -14.18 -11.55 -6.18
N GLY A 64 -14.57 -12.77 -5.80
CA GLY A 64 -15.05 -13.80 -6.70
C GLY A 64 -13.92 -14.40 -7.54
N GLY A 65 -14.13 -14.50 -8.86
CA GLY A 65 -13.14 -15.00 -9.82
C GLY A 65 -12.19 -13.93 -10.36
N LEU A 66 -12.18 -12.74 -9.78
CA LEU A 66 -11.27 -11.66 -10.16
C LEU A 66 -9.95 -11.82 -9.39
N ASP A 67 -8.87 -12.05 -10.13
CA ASP A 67 -7.50 -11.99 -9.62
C ASP A 67 -6.92 -10.62 -9.95
N VAL A 68 -6.66 -9.81 -8.92
CA VAL A 68 -6.16 -8.44 -9.06
C VAL A 68 -4.78 -8.39 -8.39
N PRO A 69 -3.70 -8.18 -9.15
CA PRO A 69 -2.35 -8.13 -8.60
C PRO A 69 -2.23 -7.12 -7.45
N GLY A 70 -1.68 -7.58 -6.32
CA GLY A 70 -1.50 -6.75 -5.13
C GLY A 70 -2.77 -6.57 -4.27
N VAL A 71 -3.85 -7.30 -4.55
CA VAL A 71 -5.10 -7.25 -3.78
C VAL A 71 -5.45 -8.65 -3.25
N ALA A 72 -5.60 -8.77 -1.93
CA ALA A 72 -6.00 -10.00 -1.26
C ALA A 72 -7.53 -10.20 -1.21
N GLY A 73 -8.31 -9.12 -1.35
CA GLY A 73 -9.75 -9.16 -1.28
C GLY A 73 -10.38 -7.77 -1.18
N GLY A 74 -11.67 -7.72 -0.87
CA GLY A 74 -12.39 -6.47 -0.66
C GLY A 74 -13.33 -6.53 0.54
N THR A 75 -13.84 -5.37 0.93
CA THR A 75 -14.82 -5.22 2.00
C THR A 75 -15.75 -4.04 1.70
N ILE A 76 -16.87 -3.98 2.40
CA ILE A 76 -17.73 -2.80 2.42
C ILE A 76 -17.45 -2.06 3.72
N LEU A 77 -16.98 -0.83 3.61
CA LEU A 77 -16.68 0.05 4.74
C LEU A 77 -17.98 0.53 5.40
N GLY A 78 -17.90 1.04 6.64
CA GLY A 78 -19.07 1.54 7.36
C GLY A 78 -19.82 2.68 6.67
N ASP A 79 -19.19 3.37 5.73
CA ASP A 79 -19.79 4.43 4.90
C ASP A 79 -20.38 3.92 3.57
N GLY A 80 -20.37 2.61 3.33
CA GLY A 80 -20.90 1.95 2.13
C GLY A 80 -19.94 1.92 0.94
N ARG A 81 -18.74 2.51 1.04
CA ARG A 81 -17.72 2.40 -0.01
C ARG A 81 -17.08 1.01 -0.02
N VAL A 82 -16.57 0.62 -1.18
CA VAL A 82 -15.76 -0.60 -1.31
C VAL A 82 -14.32 -0.28 -0.90
N GLY A 83 -13.81 -1.00 0.08
CA GLY A 83 -12.38 -1.00 0.43
C GLY A 83 -11.68 -2.22 -0.16
N LEU A 84 -10.48 -2.04 -0.71
CA LEU A 84 -9.63 -3.15 -1.15
C LEU A 84 -8.59 -3.47 -0.07
N ILE A 85 -8.36 -4.76 0.16
CA ILE A 85 -7.33 -5.23 1.10
C ILE A 85 -6.08 -5.54 0.29
N LEU A 86 -4.98 -4.86 0.60
CA LEU A 86 -3.72 -5.03 -0.11
C LEU A 86 -3.05 -6.35 0.27
N ASP A 87 -2.55 -7.07 -0.74
CA ASP A 87 -1.56 -8.13 -0.53
C ASP A 87 -0.15 -7.51 -0.52
N LEU A 88 0.45 -7.41 0.67
CA LEU A 88 1.79 -6.86 0.82
C LEU A 88 2.85 -7.73 0.12
N GLY A 89 2.65 -9.05 -0.03
CA GLY A 89 3.56 -9.91 -0.77
C GLY A 89 3.66 -9.47 -2.22
N GLY A 90 2.52 -9.43 -2.91
CA GLY A 90 2.42 -8.97 -4.29
C GLY A 90 2.88 -7.51 -4.48
N VAL A 91 2.45 -6.59 -3.61
CA VAL A 91 2.83 -5.17 -3.70
C VAL A 91 4.34 -4.96 -3.55
N ILE A 92 5.00 -5.71 -2.66
CA ILE A 92 6.44 -5.58 -2.40
C ILE A 92 7.27 -6.25 -3.51
N ALA A 93 6.78 -7.35 -4.09
CA ALA A 93 7.46 -8.06 -5.17
C ALA A 93 7.46 -7.25 -6.49
N ASN A 94 6.34 -6.59 -6.82
CA ASN A 94 6.16 -5.89 -8.09
C ASN A 94 7.08 -4.67 -8.32
N LYS A 95 7.83 -4.20 -7.30
CA LYS A 95 8.80 -3.10 -7.43
C LYS A 95 10.26 -3.54 -7.22
N ALA A 96 10.50 -4.84 -7.04
CA ALA A 96 11.84 -5.39 -6.79
C ALA A 96 12.60 -5.83 -8.06
N ASP A 97 11.98 -5.73 -9.24
CA ASP A 97 12.57 -6.04 -10.54
C ASP A 97 12.85 -4.77 -11.37
#